data_AF-A0A358SI97-F1
#
_entry.id   AF-A0A358SI97-F1
#
_cell.length_a   1.000
_cell.length_b   1.000
_cell.length_c   1.000
_cell.angle_alpha   90.00
_cell.angle_beta   90.00
_cell.angle_gamma   90.00
#
_symmetry.space_group_name_H-M   'P 1'
#
loop_
_entity.id
_entity.type
_entity.pdbx_description
1 polymer ?
#
loop_
_entity_poly.entity_id
_entity_poly.type
_entity_poly.pdbx_seq_one_letter_code
_entity_poly.pdbx_strand_id
1 'polypeptide(L)'
;IGAAAAPDRGVAASQVLLASGGIAHAWLQVADTVSIPASQCDPVTADGLRVALPGAPGATYLAHRFAACAATISGTQILAIQPIQPGAARRGSAQ
;
A
#
# COMPACT_ATOMS: atom_id res chain seq x y z
N ILE A 1 12.09 -2.37 -6.94
CA ILE A 1 10.82 -2.77 -7.60
C ILE A 1 9.74 -1.85 -7.06
N GLY A 2 8.88 -1.35 -7.95
CA GLY A 2 7.65 -0.66 -7.58
C GLY A 2 7.77 0.86 -7.49
N ALA A 3 6.80 1.53 -8.08
CA ALA A 3 6.46 2.91 -7.75
C ALA A 3 5.92 2.98 -6.31
N ALA A 4 5.95 4.17 -5.71
CA ALA A 4 5.27 4.39 -4.44
C ALA A 4 3.77 4.10 -4.58
N ALA A 5 3.15 3.61 -3.50
CA ALA A 5 1.71 3.42 -3.48
C ALA A 5 0.99 4.75 -3.73
N ALA A 6 -0.02 4.72 -4.61
CA ALA A 6 -0.87 5.87 -4.84
C ALA A 6 -1.96 5.96 -3.76
N PRO A 7 -2.43 7.16 -3.40
CA PRO A 7 -3.59 7.29 -2.54
C PRO A 7 -4.82 6.70 -3.22
N ASP A 8 -5.56 5.86 -2.49
CA ASP A 8 -6.88 5.40 -2.91
C ASP A 8 -7.86 6.59 -2.87
N ARG A 9 -8.26 7.05 -4.06
CA ARG A 9 -9.19 8.18 -4.21
C ARG A 9 -10.66 7.81 -4.02
N GLY A 10 -10.97 6.52 -3.87
CA GLY A 10 -12.30 6.03 -3.53
C GLY A 10 -12.68 6.26 -2.08
N VAL A 11 -11.69 6.48 -1.20
CA VAL A 11 -11.91 6.69 0.25
C VAL A 11 -11.55 8.11 0.65
N ALA A 12 -12.51 8.83 1.21
CA ALA A 12 -12.30 10.19 1.69
C ALA A 12 -11.36 10.20 2.90
N ALA A 13 -10.36 11.10 2.88
CA ALA A 13 -9.46 11.30 4.00
C ALA A 13 -10.08 12.24 5.03
N SER A 14 -9.95 11.89 6.32
CA SER A 14 -10.31 12.75 7.45
C SER A 14 -9.15 12.85 8.44
N GLN A 15 -9.07 13.96 9.17
CA GLN A 15 -8.08 14.10 10.24
C GLN A 15 -8.34 13.07 11.35
N VAL A 16 -7.28 12.37 11.76
CA VAL A 16 -7.32 11.42 12.87
C VAL A 16 -6.53 11.99 14.04
N LEU A 17 -7.21 12.13 15.19
CA LEU A 17 -6.56 12.48 16.45
C LEU A 17 -6.40 11.21 17.29
N LEU A 18 -5.18 10.90 17.69
CA LEU A 18 -4.87 9.76 18.55
C LEU A 18 -4.51 10.26 19.95
N ALA A 19 -5.21 9.72 20.95
CA ALA A 19 -4.77 9.85 22.34
C ALA A 19 -3.42 9.13 22.52
N SER A 20 -2.71 9.44 23.60
CA SER A 20 -1.48 8.70 23.96
C SER A 20 -1.78 7.20 24.07
N GLY A 21 -1.00 6.38 23.35
CA GLY A 21 -1.22 4.93 23.25
C GLY A 21 -2.35 4.49 22.30
N GLY A 22 -3.01 5.43 21.62
CA GLY A 22 -4.03 5.13 20.62
C GLY A 22 -3.46 4.39 19.41
N ILE A 23 -4.31 3.56 18.78
CA ILE A 23 -3.95 2.77 17.60
C ILE A 23 -4.64 3.37 16.38
N ALA A 24 -3.93 3.42 15.26
CA ALA A 24 -4.47 3.67 13.93
C ALA A 24 -3.88 2.69 12.94
N HIS A 25 -4.51 2.57 11.78
CA HIS A 25 -4.04 1.72 10.70
C HIS A 25 -4.28 2.38 9.34
N ALA A 26 -3.67 1.82 8.30
CA ALA A 26 -3.97 2.14 6.91
C ALA A 26 -4.03 0.82 6.13
N TRP A 27 -4.95 0.73 5.17
CA TRP A 27 -5.08 -0.45 4.32
C TRP A 27 -4.29 -0.28 3.04
N LEU A 28 -3.35 -1.20 2.81
CA LEU A 28 -2.68 -1.35 1.53
C LEU A 28 -3.47 -2.36 0.69
N GLN A 29 -3.95 -1.91 -0.46
CA GLN A 29 -4.48 -2.76 -1.51
C GLN A 29 -3.34 -3.10 -2.47
N VAL A 30 -3.23 -4.39 -2.80
CA VAL A 30 -2.28 -4.92 -3.77
C VAL A 30 -3.11 -5.46 -4.94
N ALA A 31 -2.99 -4.82 -6.10
CA ALA A 31 -3.69 -5.26 -7.29
C ALA A 31 -3.15 -6.63 -7.74
N ASP A 32 -4.05 -7.50 -8.17
CA ASP A 32 -3.65 -8.74 -8.81
C ASP A 32 -3.02 -8.42 -10.17
N THR A 33 -1.74 -8.75 -10.33
CA THR A 33 -0.99 -8.49 -11.57
C THR A 33 -1.32 -9.49 -12.68
N VAL A 34 -2.13 -10.52 -12.41
CA VAL A 34 -2.52 -11.55 -13.40
C VAL A 34 -3.26 -10.96 -14.60
N SER A 35 -3.95 -9.83 -14.45
CA SER A 35 -4.66 -9.16 -15.55
C SER A 35 -3.77 -8.32 -16.47
N ILE A 36 -2.47 -8.18 -16.16
CA ILE A 36 -1.54 -7.35 -16.92
C ILE A 36 -0.69 -8.25 -17.84
N PRO A 37 -0.61 -7.96 -19.16
CA PRO A 37 0.24 -8.75 -20.05
C PRO A 37 1.69 -8.83 -19.56
N ALA A 38 2.26 -10.03 -19.53
CA ALA A 38 3.62 -10.25 -19.01
C ALA A 38 4.68 -9.39 -19.72
N SER A 39 4.51 -9.15 -21.02
CA SER A 39 5.39 -8.27 -21.82
C SER A 39 5.34 -6.80 -21.41
N GLN A 40 4.29 -6.36 -20.72
CA GLN A 40 4.13 -5.00 -20.20
C GLN A 40 4.49 -4.90 -18.71
N CYS A 41 4.29 -5.99 -17.96
CA CYS A 41 4.54 -6.03 -16.51
C CYS A 41 6.00 -6.37 -16.16
N ASP A 42 6.61 -7.29 -16.91
CA ASP A 42 7.83 -8.00 -16.49
C ASP A 42 7.67 -8.53 -15.06
N PRO A 43 6.91 -9.63 -14.89
CA PRO A 43 6.42 -10.07 -13.59
C PRO A 43 7.58 -10.49 -12.69
N VAL A 44 7.60 -9.94 -11.48
CA VAL A 44 8.59 -10.22 -10.44
C VAL A 44 7.91 -10.50 -9.11
N THR A 45 8.63 -11.15 -8.20
CA THR A 45 8.17 -11.30 -6.82
C THR A 45 8.86 -10.23 -5.97
N ALA A 46 8.06 -9.38 -5.32
CA ALA A 46 8.57 -8.47 -4.30
C ALA A 46 8.70 -9.22 -2.98
N ASP A 47 9.83 -9.09 -2.28
CA ASP A 47 10.06 -9.76 -0.98
C ASP A 47 9.46 -9.01 0.22
N GLY A 48 9.12 -7.73 0.04
CA GLY A 48 8.59 -6.92 1.11
C GLY A 48 8.20 -5.51 0.71
N LEU A 49 7.81 -4.76 1.72
CA LEU A 49 7.35 -3.37 1.61
C LEU A 49 8.29 -2.46 2.38
N ARG A 50 8.59 -1.30 1.80
CA ARG A 50 9.22 -0.18 2.51
C ARG A 50 8.13 0.81 2.88
N VAL A 51 7.88 0.99 4.17
CA VAL A 51 6.81 1.85 4.71
C VAL A 51 7.43 3.06 5.39
N ALA A 52 7.07 4.25 4.95
CA ALA A 52 7.43 5.51 5.61
C ALA A 52 6.17 6.14 6.20
N LEU A 53 6.18 6.42 7.50
CA LEU A 53 5.04 7.05 8.17
C LEU A 53 5.18 8.58 8.18
N PRO A 54 4.08 9.34 8.09
CA PRO A 54 4.11 10.78 8.27
C PRO A 54 4.76 11.16 9.61
N GLY A 55 5.74 12.07 9.58
CA GLY A 55 6.45 12.54 10.77
C GLY A 55 7.52 11.59 11.33
N ALA A 56 7.68 10.38 10.78
CA ALA A 56 8.76 9.48 11.16
C ALA A 56 10.06 9.81 10.40
N PRO A 57 11.25 9.76 11.03
CA PRO A 57 12.52 10.10 10.38
C PRO A 57 13.04 9.00 9.44
N GLY A 58 12.38 7.86 9.35
CA GLY A 58 12.85 6.71 8.60
C GLY A 58 11.74 5.81 8.08
N ALA A 59 12.14 4.84 7.26
CA ALA A 59 11.25 3.81 6.76
C ALA A 59 11.44 2.50 7.54
N THR A 60 10.35 1.78 7.73
CA THR A 60 10.32 0.41 8.23
C THR A 60 10.18 -0.56 7.05
N TYR A 61 10.84 -1.70 7.12
CA TYR A 61 10.72 -2.76 6.11
C TYR A 61 9.86 -3.89 6.65
N LEU A 62 8.81 -4.26 5.91
CA LEU A 62 7.91 -5.34 6.25
C LEU A 62 8.14 -6.50 5.29
N ALA A 63 8.47 -7.68 5.82
CA ALA A 63 8.56 -8.89 5.02
C ALA A 63 7.16 -9.33 4.57
N HIS A 64 6.91 -9.27 3.27
CA HIS A 64 5.63 -9.66 2.68
C HIS A 64 5.84 -9.97 1.20
N ARG A 65 5.70 -11.24 0.82
CA ARG A 65 5.88 -11.67 -0.57
C ARG A 65 4.60 -11.50 -1.37
N PHE A 66 4.70 -10.81 -2.50
CA PHE A 66 3.59 -10.64 -3.44
C PHE A 66 4.10 -10.47 -4.87
N ALA A 67 3.25 -10.78 -5.85
CA ALA A 67 3.55 -10.56 -7.26
C ALA A 67 3.47 -9.07 -7.60
N ALA A 68 4.44 -8.57 -8.35
CA ALA A 68 4.55 -7.19 -8.76
C ALA A 68 5.05 -7.10 -10.22
N CYS A 69 5.04 -5.89 -10.77
CA CYS A 69 5.66 -5.59 -12.07
C CYS A 69 7.00 -4.89 -11.85
N ALA A 70 8.04 -5.32 -12.55
CA ALA A 70 9.31 -4.60 -12.58
C ALA A 70 9.20 -3.32 -13.42
N ALA A 71 8.38 -3.35 -14.46
CA ALA A 71 8.07 -2.21 -15.30
C ALA A 71 7.07 -1.25 -14.62
N THR A 72 7.26 0.06 -14.84
CA THR A 72 6.27 1.07 -14.49
C THR A 72 5.18 1.09 -15.56
N ILE A 73 3.94 0.83 -15.17
CA ILE A 73 2.79 0.79 -16.09
C ILE A 73 1.99 2.07 -15.93
N SER A 74 1.96 2.90 -16.97
CA SER A 74 1.19 4.14 -16.95
C SER A 74 -0.31 3.86 -16.73
N GLY A 75 -0.91 4.58 -15.79
CA GLY A 75 -2.34 4.46 -15.46
C GLY A 75 -2.72 3.26 -14.59
N THR A 76 -1.80 2.34 -14.31
CA THR A 76 -2.05 1.19 -13.42
C THR A 76 -1.27 1.35 -12.13
N GLN A 77 -1.98 1.44 -11.01
CA GLN A 77 -1.38 1.46 -9.68
C GLN A 77 -1.45 0.05 -9.10
N ILE A 78 -0.30 -0.58 -8.92
CA ILE A 78 -0.22 -1.92 -8.32
C ILE A 78 -0.47 -1.84 -6.81
N LEU A 79 -0.07 -0.72 -6.21
CA LEU A 79 -0.22 -0.46 -4.79
C LEU A 79 -1.10 0.78 -4.61
N ALA A 80 -2.20 0.62 -3.88
CA ALA A 80 -3.03 1.73 -3.44
C ALA A 80 -3.14 1.73 -1.91
N ILE A 81 -2.97 2.90 -1.29
CA ILE A 81 -3.03 3.05 0.16
C ILE A 81 -4.26 3.87 0.55
N GLN A 82 -5.07 3.33 1.45
CA GLN A 82 -6.20 4.06 2.03
C GLN A 82 -5.71 5.09 3.05
N PRO A 83 -6.50 6.14 3.32
CA PRO A 83 -6.20 7.08 4.40
C PRO A 83 -6.01 6.35 5.74
N ILE A 84 -5.24 6.97 6.65
CA ILE A 84 -5.10 6.46 8.01
C ILE A 84 -6.46 6.53 8.71
N GLN A 85 -6.86 5.43 9.34
CA GLN A 85 -8.12 5.26 10.07
C GLN A 85 -7.82 4.97 11.55
N PRO A 86 -8.64 5.49 12.48
CA PRO A 86 -8.48 5.18 13.90
C PRO A 86 -8.82 3.71 14.19
N GLY A 87 -8.27 3.20 15.29
CA GLY A 87 -8.52 1.83 15.75
C GLY A 87 -7.59 0.79 15.13
N ALA A 88 -7.70 -0.43 15.65
CA ALA A 88 -6.94 -1.57 15.17
C ALA A 88 -7.51 -2.13 13.87
N ALA A 89 -6.63 -2.55 12.97
CA ALA A 89 -6.99 -3.16 11.70
C ALA A 89 -7.59 -4.57 11.88
N ARG A 90 -8.59 -4.94 11.07
CA ARG A 90 -9.04 -6.33 10.88
C ARG A 90 -8.78 -6.77 9.44
N ARG A 91 -7.89 -7.74 9.23
CA ARG A 91 -7.48 -8.18 7.88
C ARG A 91 -8.70 -8.43 7.00
N GLY A 92 -8.71 -7.87 5.79
CA GLY A 92 -9.80 -8.04 4.81
C GLY A 92 -10.96 -7.06 4.97
N SER A 93 -10.84 -6.04 5.83
CA SER A 93 -11.83 -4.97 5.98
C SER A 93 -11.49 -3.69 5.22
N ALA A 94 -10.60 -3.75 4.23
CA ALA A 94 -10.37 -2.63 3.31
C ALA A 94 -11.68 -2.36 2.55
N GLN A 95 -12.11 -1.09 2.49
CA GLN A 95 -13.37 -0.68 1.88
C GLN A 95 -13.21 -0.27 0.41
#